data_AF-A0AAD8BJE5-F1
#
_entry.id   AF-A0AAD8BJE5-F1
#
_cell.length_a   1.000
_cell.length_b   1.000
_cell.length_c   1.000
_cell.angle_alpha   90.00
_cell.angle_beta   90.00
_cell.angle_gamma   90.00
#
_symmetry.space_group_name_H-M   'P 1'
#
loop_
_entity.id
_entity.type
_entity.pdbx_description
1 polymer ?
#
loop_
_entity_poly.entity_id
_entity_poly.type
_entity_poly.pdbx_seq_one_letter_code
_entity_poly.pdbx_strand_id
1 'polypeptide(L)'
;MTFKLFSAILLCARILLPKANEDLLFTDSLLTPDENVTISFSPPFIINGLASDVDVTCSFTRGQVPAMTSIFSLVIAHSSTTDQPLYSYVASVNALEGHAHNISHDVEVISGLISNQRESSLHIRFKYPDSNLTGLYVCEVQGFDQIGKPVTKYAKVRFIYAEAQNSCKLIDGYLAELDTQEEMDFFREYLIKMNISYYFWSGATKQNGSWVNEHSPAVRPLFDWAPGEPTNYPSGNCQCSYPRNDWKLTACLCNSNRNDLGYVCEVPDGC
;
A
#
# COMPACT_ATOMS: atom_id res chain seq x y z
N MET A 1 -66.81 -48.42 4.79
CA MET A 1 -66.95 -46.96 4.62
C MET A 1 -65.92 -46.31 5.53
N THR A 2 -64.75 -46.00 4.98
CA THR A 2 -63.58 -45.51 5.74
C THR A 2 -62.87 -44.46 4.90
N PHE A 3 -63.04 -43.19 5.28
CA PHE A 3 -62.33 -42.05 4.73
C PHE A 3 -60.91 -41.99 5.31
N LYS A 4 -59.88 -41.89 4.44
CA LYS A 4 -58.52 -41.52 4.84
C LYS A 4 -58.32 -40.02 4.62
N LEU A 5 -58.04 -39.29 5.70
CA LEU A 5 -57.50 -37.94 5.66
C LEU A 5 -56.05 -37.98 5.16
N PHE A 6 -55.72 -37.21 4.13
CA PHE A 6 -54.35 -36.79 3.85
C PHE A 6 -54.13 -35.40 4.46
N SER A 7 -53.24 -35.31 5.44
CA SER A 7 -52.79 -34.04 6.02
C SER A 7 -51.66 -33.50 5.15
N ALA A 8 -51.88 -32.35 4.52
CA ALA A 8 -50.84 -31.63 3.77
C ALA A 8 -49.92 -30.89 4.75
N ILE A 9 -48.63 -31.22 4.75
CA ILE A 9 -47.60 -30.52 5.50
C ILE A 9 -47.09 -29.37 4.62
N LEU A 10 -47.37 -28.13 5.04
CA LEU A 10 -46.87 -26.93 4.40
C LEU A 10 -45.41 -26.72 4.82
N LEU A 11 -44.45 -27.08 3.96
CA LEU A 11 -43.04 -26.70 4.16
C LEU A 11 -42.86 -25.23 3.75
N CYS A 12 -42.81 -24.32 4.73
CA CYS A 12 -42.24 -23.00 4.52
C CYS A 12 -40.71 -23.13 4.43
N ALA A 13 -40.17 -23.21 3.21
CA ALA A 13 -38.74 -23.01 2.99
C ALA A 13 -38.41 -21.53 3.23
N ARG A 14 -37.66 -21.23 4.31
CA ARG A 14 -37.00 -19.94 4.47
C ARG A 14 -35.95 -19.82 3.37
N ILE A 15 -36.24 -19.04 2.34
CA ILE A 15 -35.22 -18.58 1.40
C ILE A 15 -34.36 -17.58 2.17
N LEU A 16 -33.19 -18.03 2.64
CA LEU A 16 -32.12 -17.13 3.07
C LEU A 16 -31.59 -16.45 1.80
N LEU A 17 -31.99 -15.19 1.59
CA LEU A 17 -31.29 -14.33 0.65
C LEU A 17 -29.84 -14.17 1.15
N PRO A 18 -28.81 -14.43 0.34
CA PRO A 18 -27.46 -14.07 0.71
C PRO A 18 -27.41 -12.55 0.93
N LYS A 19 -26.81 -12.12 2.04
CA LYS A 19 -26.52 -10.71 2.31
C LYS A 19 -25.69 -10.18 1.15
N ALA A 20 -26.03 -9.00 0.64
CA ALA A 20 -25.41 -8.29 -0.48
C ALA A 20 -23.95 -7.82 -0.23
N ASN A 21 -23.15 -8.57 0.54
CA ASN A 21 -21.82 -8.19 0.98
C ASN A 21 -20.69 -9.00 0.31
N GLU A 22 -21.03 -9.99 -0.53
CA GLU A 22 -20.03 -10.77 -1.29
C GLU A 22 -19.47 -10.01 -2.49
N ASP A 23 -20.18 -9.00 -3.04
CA ASP A 23 -19.77 -8.25 -4.24
C ASP A 23 -18.75 -7.12 -3.98
N LEU A 24 -18.37 -6.86 -2.72
CA LEU A 24 -17.46 -5.78 -2.34
C LEU A 24 -16.04 -6.25 -1.98
N LEU A 25 -15.77 -7.55 -2.11
CA LEU A 25 -14.51 -8.16 -1.65
C LEU A 25 -13.81 -8.95 -2.75
N PHE A 26 -12.49 -8.84 -2.87
CA PHE A 26 -11.70 -9.59 -3.86
C PHE A 26 -10.27 -9.94 -3.38
N THR A 27 -9.62 -10.90 -4.05
CA THR A 27 -8.28 -11.41 -3.73
C THR A 27 -7.21 -11.04 -4.77
N ASP A 28 -5.94 -10.93 -4.35
CA ASP A 28 -4.81 -10.45 -5.18
C ASP A 28 -4.32 -11.42 -6.28
N SER A 29 -4.70 -12.70 -6.25
CA SER A 29 -4.15 -13.75 -7.13
C SER A 29 -4.38 -13.53 -8.64
N LEU A 30 -5.16 -12.52 -9.02
CA LEU A 30 -5.49 -12.16 -10.40
C LEU A 30 -4.95 -10.79 -10.83
N LEU A 31 -4.22 -10.08 -9.96
CA LEU A 31 -3.79 -8.71 -10.22
C LEU A 31 -2.39 -8.67 -10.87
N THR A 32 -2.32 -8.15 -12.08
CA THR A 32 -1.05 -7.81 -12.74
C THR A 32 -0.89 -6.29 -12.76
N PRO A 33 0.13 -5.71 -12.09
CA PRO A 33 0.34 -4.27 -12.08
C PRO A 33 0.65 -3.71 -13.48
N ASP A 34 0.09 -2.56 -13.82
CA ASP A 34 0.32 -1.85 -15.08
C ASP A 34 1.07 -0.53 -14.82
N GLU A 35 2.06 -0.20 -15.67
CA GLU A 35 2.90 1.00 -15.50
C GLU A 35 2.15 2.31 -15.74
N ASN A 36 1.00 2.27 -16.41
CA ASN A 36 0.16 3.44 -16.66
C ASN A 36 -0.77 3.78 -15.50
N VAL A 37 -0.87 2.89 -14.51
CA VAL A 37 -1.64 3.08 -13.29
C VAL A 37 -0.64 3.36 -12.16
N THR A 38 -0.90 4.39 -11.37
CA THR A 38 -0.09 4.70 -10.20
C THR A 38 -0.96 4.78 -8.95
N ILE A 39 -0.40 4.36 -7.82
CA ILE A 39 -0.97 4.61 -6.50
C ILE A 39 0.14 5.16 -5.60
N SER A 40 -0.10 6.29 -4.95
CA SER A 40 0.89 6.99 -4.13
C SER A 40 0.30 7.49 -2.82
N PHE A 41 1.17 7.74 -1.85
CA PHE A 41 0.84 8.19 -0.50
C PHE A 41 1.56 9.49 -0.19
N SER A 42 0.87 10.43 0.45
CA SER A 42 1.41 11.72 0.87
C SER A 42 0.91 12.07 2.29
N PRO A 43 1.76 12.13 3.32
CA PRO A 43 3.17 11.80 3.27
C PRO A 43 3.38 10.29 3.00
N PRO A 44 4.51 9.92 2.38
CA PRO A 44 4.77 8.54 2.01
C PRO A 44 4.97 7.56 3.18
N PHE A 45 5.29 8.10 4.35
CA PHE A 45 5.55 7.37 5.58
C PHE A 45 5.17 8.26 6.77
N ILE A 46 5.16 7.68 7.96
CA ILE A 46 4.49 8.27 9.12
C ILE A 46 5.38 8.21 10.36
N ILE A 47 5.59 9.37 10.98
CA ILE A 47 6.23 9.52 12.29
C ILE A 47 5.14 9.87 13.30
N ASN A 48 5.07 9.12 14.41
CA ASN A 48 4.12 9.40 15.48
C ASN A 48 4.34 10.81 16.05
N GLY A 49 3.31 11.66 15.94
CA GLY A 49 3.33 13.04 16.46
C GLY A 49 3.43 14.15 15.41
N LEU A 50 3.63 13.83 14.12
CA LEU A 50 3.80 14.86 13.07
C LEU A 50 2.85 14.72 11.87
N ALA A 51 2.38 13.51 11.51
CA ALA A 51 1.37 13.35 10.45
C ALA A 51 0.01 12.90 11.04
N SER A 52 -0.98 13.80 11.03
CA SER A 52 -2.36 13.51 11.42
C SER A 52 -3.18 12.90 10.29
N ASP A 53 -2.88 13.27 9.05
CA ASP A 53 -3.64 12.92 7.86
C ASP A 53 -2.69 12.36 6.78
N VAL A 54 -3.16 11.34 6.05
CA VAL A 54 -2.46 10.70 4.94
C VAL A 54 -3.36 10.69 3.72
N ASP A 55 -2.84 11.20 2.62
CA ASP A 55 -3.50 11.27 1.33
C ASP A 55 -3.08 10.07 0.47
N VAL A 56 -4.06 9.38 -0.11
CA VAL A 56 -3.84 8.33 -1.11
C VAL A 56 -4.34 8.84 -2.45
N THR A 57 -3.46 8.80 -3.46
CA THR A 57 -3.78 9.20 -4.82
C THR A 57 -3.66 8.00 -5.75
N CYS A 58 -4.76 7.64 -6.40
CA CYS A 58 -4.83 6.66 -7.48
C CYS A 58 -4.93 7.45 -8.80
N SER A 59 -3.99 7.26 -9.71
CA SER A 59 -3.99 7.97 -11.00
C SER A 59 -3.76 7.04 -12.17
N PHE A 60 -4.28 7.45 -13.32
CA PHE A 60 -4.03 6.80 -14.59
C PHE A 60 -3.65 7.83 -15.64
N THR A 61 -2.50 7.60 -16.27
CA THR A 61 -2.04 8.37 -17.42
C THR A 61 -2.05 7.47 -18.65
N ARG A 62 -2.64 7.97 -19.74
CA ARG A 62 -2.66 7.23 -21.01
C ARG A 62 -1.25 7.18 -21.62
N GLY A 63 -0.62 6.01 -21.63
CA GLY A 63 0.64 5.77 -22.34
C GLY A 63 0.52 5.73 -23.87
N GLN A 64 1.64 5.48 -24.57
CA GLN A 64 1.62 5.22 -26.01
C GLN A 64 1.03 3.83 -26.29
N VAL A 65 -0.17 3.83 -26.86
CA VAL A 65 -1.00 2.67 -27.22
C VAL A 65 -1.01 1.55 -26.16
N PRO A 66 -1.80 1.69 -25.08
CA PRO A 66 -2.16 0.56 -24.24
C PRO A 66 -3.56 0.05 -24.57
N ALA A 67 -3.86 -1.16 -24.10
CA ALA A 67 -5.13 -1.87 -24.24
C ALA A 67 -6.37 -1.17 -23.60
N MET A 68 -6.31 0.12 -23.27
CA MET A 68 -7.42 0.89 -22.68
C MET A 68 -7.51 2.29 -23.33
N THR A 69 -8.54 2.48 -24.14
CA THR A 69 -8.80 3.69 -24.96
C THR A 69 -9.86 4.61 -24.38
N SER A 70 -10.64 4.17 -23.40
CA SER A 70 -11.54 5.02 -22.63
C SER A 70 -11.62 4.49 -21.21
N ILE A 71 -11.51 5.36 -20.22
CA ILE A 71 -11.78 5.04 -18.83
C ILE A 71 -13.19 5.44 -18.48
N PHE A 72 -13.81 4.68 -17.58
CA PHE A 72 -15.09 5.04 -17.00
C PHE A 72 -15.11 4.91 -15.47
N SER A 73 -14.12 4.27 -14.84
CA SER A 73 -14.07 4.13 -13.38
C SER A 73 -12.64 4.08 -12.85
N LEU A 74 -12.43 4.72 -11.70
CA LEU A 74 -11.28 4.54 -10.81
C LEU A 74 -11.79 4.13 -9.44
N VAL A 75 -11.14 3.16 -8.81
CA VAL A 75 -11.53 2.63 -7.51
C VAL A 75 -10.28 2.41 -6.65
N ILE A 76 -10.31 2.87 -5.41
CA ILE A 76 -9.32 2.52 -4.39
C ILE A 76 -9.92 1.42 -3.52
N ALA A 77 -9.16 0.34 -3.32
CA ALA A 77 -9.49 -0.75 -2.42
C ALA A 77 -8.38 -0.94 -1.39
N HIS A 78 -8.73 -1.44 -0.21
CA HIS A 78 -7.83 -1.62 0.94
C HIS A 78 -8.00 -3.01 1.55
N SER A 79 -6.90 -3.60 2.01
CA SER A 79 -6.86 -4.83 2.81
C SER A 79 -6.00 -4.60 4.04
N SER A 80 -6.54 -4.86 5.24
CA SER A 80 -5.78 -4.82 6.48
C SER A 80 -4.82 -6.01 6.65
N THR A 81 -5.01 -7.08 5.88
CA THR A 81 -4.11 -8.24 5.85
C THR A 81 -3.15 -8.16 4.67
N THR A 82 -1.89 -8.55 4.91
CA THR A 82 -0.84 -8.63 3.89
C THR A 82 -0.62 -10.07 3.40
N ASP A 83 -0.84 -11.05 4.26
CA ASP A 83 -0.89 -12.47 3.91
C ASP A 83 -2.30 -12.84 3.43
N GLN A 84 -2.41 -13.31 2.19
CA GLN A 84 -3.68 -13.56 1.49
C GLN A 84 -4.67 -12.38 1.62
N PRO A 85 -4.34 -11.21 1.05
CA PRO A 85 -5.14 -10.00 1.21
C PRO A 85 -6.55 -10.17 0.66
N LEU A 86 -7.52 -9.67 1.43
CA LEU A 86 -8.91 -9.57 1.04
C LEU A 86 -9.28 -8.09 1.00
N TYR A 87 -9.40 -7.55 -0.21
CA TYR A 87 -9.61 -6.13 -0.41
C TYR A 87 -11.08 -5.75 -0.33
N SER A 88 -11.38 -4.66 0.38
CA SER A 88 -12.67 -3.97 0.36
C SER A 88 -12.55 -2.63 -0.34
N TYR A 89 -13.57 -2.26 -1.12
CA TYR A 89 -13.62 -0.97 -1.79
C TYR A 89 -13.77 0.20 -0.81
N VAL A 90 -12.95 1.24 -0.99
CA VAL A 90 -12.84 2.39 -0.10
C VAL A 90 -13.50 3.63 -0.69
N ALA A 91 -13.17 3.93 -1.94
CA ALA A 91 -13.72 5.05 -2.69
C ALA A 91 -13.71 4.75 -4.18
N SER A 92 -14.60 5.40 -4.93
CA SER A 92 -14.63 5.30 -6.38
C SER A 92 -14.96 6.64 -7.03
N VAL A 93 -14.59 6.80 -8.29
CA VAL A 93 -15.12 7.88 -9.15
C VAL A 93 -15.44 7.27 -10.51
N ASN A 94 -16.59 7.64 -11.06
CA ASN A 94 -17.04 7.12 -12.35
C ASN A 94 -17.44 8.24 -13.30
N ALA A 95 -17.46 7.93 -14.60
CA ALA A 95 -17.76 8.89 -15.66
C ALA A 95 -19.25 9.27 -15.77
N LEU A 96 -20.15 8.50 -15.15
CA LEU A 96 -21.60 8.73 -15.22
C LEU A 96 -22.02 9.82 -14.24
N GLU A 97 -21.54 9.72 -13.00
CA GLU A 97 -21.88 10.64 -11.92
C GLU A 97 -20.93 11.84 -11.85
N GLY A 98 -19.70 11.67 -12.34
CA GLY A 98 -18.72 12.75 -12.47
C GLY A 98 -18.16 13.29 -11.16
N HIS A 99 -18.56 12.71 -10.02
CA HIS A 99 -18.03 13.01 -8.69
C HIS A 99 -17.61 11.71 -8.00
N ALA A 100 -16.74 11.84 -7.01
CA ALA A 100 -16.22 10.69 -6.28
C ALA A 100 -17.13 10.30 -5.10
N HIS A 101 -17.18 9.00 -4.81
CA HIS A 101 -18.01 8.37 -3.80
C HIS A 101 -17.14 7.76 -2.70
N ASN A 102 -17.56 7.98 -1.46
CA ASN A 102 -17.02 7.30 -0.29
C ASN A 102 -17.80 6.01 -0.04
N ILE A 103 -17.10 4.87 0.06
CA ILE A 103 -17.69 3.54 0.25
C ILE A 103 -17.47 3.05 1.68
N SER A 104 -16.28 3.22 2.26
CA SER A 104 -15.91 2.66 3.56
C SER A 104 -16.30 3.53 4.76
N HIS A 105 -16.62 4.81 4.58
CA HIS A 105 -16.84 5.82 5.64
C HIS A 105 -15.60 6.17 6.47
N ASP A 106 -14.54 5.35 6.45
CA ASP A 106 -13.32 5.56 7.23
C ASP A 106 -12.34 6.56 6.57
N VAL A 107 -12.64 6.99 5.33
CA VAL A 107 -11.83 7.94 4.58
C VAL A 107 -12.63 9.19 4.21
N GLU A 108 -11.95 10.30 3.99
CA GLU A 108 -12.49 11.49 3.35
C GLU A 108 -12.14 11.46 1.85
N VAL A 109 -13.12 11.70 0.98
CA VAL A 109 -12.88 11.83 -0.45
C VAL A 109 -12.55 13.28 -0.77
N ILE A 110 -11.32 13.55 -1.20
CA ILE A 110 -10.82 14.91 -1.47
C ILE A 110 -11.19 15.34 -2.89
N SER A 111 -10.93 14.48 -3.88
CA SER A 111 -11.28 14.75 -5.27
C SER A 111 -11.36 13.48 -6.10
N GLY A 112 -12.05 13.56 -7.24
CA GLY A 112 -11.97 12.54 -8.27
C GLY A 112 -12.34 13.11 -9.62
N LEU A 113 -11.62 12.66 -10.65
CA LEU A 113 -11.77 13.11 -12.02
C LEU A 113 -11.57 11.93 -12.98
N ILE A 114 -12.55 11.70 -13.84
CA ILE A 114 -12.38 10.84 -15.01
C ILE A 114 -12.13 11.72 -16.23
N SER A 115 -10.99 11.52 -16.87
CA SER A 115 -10.61 12.22 -18.10
C SER A 115 -10.03 11.26 -19.12
N ASN A 116 -10.57 11.32 -20.35
CA ASN A 116 -10.06 10.54 -21.49
C ASN A 116 -8.95 11.28 -22.28
N GLN A 117 -8.64 12.53 -21.89
CA GLN A 117 -7.65 13.38 -22.58
C GLN A 117 -6.49 13.80 -21.67
N ARG A 118 -6.74 13.86 -20.37
CA ARG A 118 -5.77 14.19 -19.31
C ARG A 118 -5.65 12.99 -18.37
N GLU A 119 -4.82 13.13 -17.35
CA GLU A 119 -4.78 12.17 -16.25
C GLU A 119 -6.17 12.04 -15.60
N SER A 120 -6.57 10.79 -15.31
CA SER A 120 -7.69 10.51 -14.42
C SER A 120 -7.14 10.27 -13.02
N SER A 121 -7.82 10.76 -12.00
CA SER A 121 -7.36 10.66 -10.62
C SER A 121 -8.49 10.45 -9.62
N LEU A 122 -8.17 9.79 -8.52
CA LEU A 122 -9.00 9.65 -7.33
C LEU A 122 -8.12 9.89 -6.11
N HIS A 123 -8.51 10.85 -5.28
CA HIS A 123 -7.75 11.32 -4.13
C HIS A 123 -8.59 11.22 -2.88
N ILE A 124 -8.11 10.42 -1.93
CA ILE A 124 -8.72 10.25 -0.61
C ILE A 124 -7.74 10.65 0.48
N ARG A 125 -8.25 10.93 1.67
CA ARG A 125 -7.51 11.24 2.87
C ARG A 125 -8.02 10.37 4.01
N PHE A 126 -7.12 9.89 4.85
CA PHE A 126 -7.50 9.25 6.10
C PHE A 126 -6.66 9.75 7.26
N LYS A 127 -7.18 9.59 8.47
CA LYS A 127 -6.47 9.96 9.69
C LYS A 127 -5.59 8.82 10.17
N TYR A 128 -4.35 9.15 10.50
CA TYR A 128 -3.42 8.22 11.12
C TYR A 128 -3.41 8.40 12.65
N PRO A 129 -3.16 7.37 13.48
CA PRO A 129 -2.91 5.95 13.19
C PRO A 129 -4.15 5.07 13.32
N ASP A 130 -5.21 5.30 12.55
CA ASP A 130 -6.35 4.38 12.65
C ASP A 130 -5.95 2.98 12.11
N SER A 131 -5.87 2.01 13.03
CA SER A 131 -5.25 0.69 12.77
C SER A 131 -5.95 -0.10 11.65
N ASN A 132 -7.24 0.16 11.45
CA ASN A 132 -8.09 -0.41 10.41
C ASN A 132 -7.73 0.05 8.98
N LEU A 133 -6.98 1.14 8.81
CA LEU A 133 -6.55 1.66 7.50
C LEU A 133 -5.09 1.35 7.17
N THR A 134 -4.40 0.66 8.07
CA THR A 134 -3.08 0.09 7.79
C THR A 134 -3.20 -1.14 6.89
N GLY A 135 -2.22 -1.40 6.03
CA GLY A 135 -2.21 -2.56 5.15
C GLY A 135 -1.98 -2.21 3.68
N LEU A 136 -2.55 -3.01 2.78
CA LEU A 136 -2.34 -2.92 1.34
C LEU A 136 -3.44 -2.10 0.68
N TYR A 137 -3.05 -1.29 -0.30
CA TYR A 137 -3.98 -0.58 -1.17
C TYR A 137 -3.80 -1.00 -2.63
N VAL A 138 -4.93 -1.03 -3.35
CA VAL A 138 -5.00 -1.28 -4.79
C VAL A 138 -5.75 -0.12 -5.44
N CYS A 139 -5.18 0.39 -6.52
CA CYS A 139 -5.82 1.30 -7.45
C CYS A 139 -6.31 0.46 -8.64
N GLU A 140 -7.62 0.30 -8.77
CA GLU A 140 -8.28 -0.38 -9.87
C GLU A 140 -8.78 0.65 -10.88
N VAL A 141 -8.47 0.44 -12.16
CA VAL A 141 -8.88 1.29 -13.27
C VAL A 141 -9.69 0.46 -14.24
N GLN A 142 -10.92 0.88 -14.52
CA GLN A 142 -11.81 0.20 -15.46
C GLN A 142 -12.07 1.07 -16.67
N GLY A 143 -12.04 0.41 -17.83
CA GLY A 143 -12.17 1.07 -19.11
C GLY A 143 -12.54 0.12 -20.23
N PHE A 144 -12.52 0.63 -21.45
CA PHE A 144 -12.69 -0.13 -22.67
C PHE A 144 -11.42 -0.07 -23.51
N ASP A 145 -11.15 -1.13 -24.26
CA ASP A 145 -10.12 -1.14 -25.29
C ASP A 145 -10.61 -0.52 -26.61
N GLN A 146 -9.76 -0.53 -27.63
CA GLN A 146 -10.04 0.05 -28.94
C GLN A 146 -11.22 -0.58 -29.69
N ILE A 147 -11.67 -1.78 -29.30
CA ILE A 147 -12.83 -2.45 -29.90
C ILE A 147 -14.05 -2.42 -28.98
N GLY A 148 -13.99 -1.70 -27.85
CA GLY A 148 -15.08 -1.58 -26.88
C GLY A 148 -15.18 -2.73 -25.89
N LYS A 149 -14.15 -3.60 -25.79
CA LYS A 149 -14.13 -4.66 -24.79
C LYS A 149 -13.74 -4.09 -23.43
N PRO A 150 -14.42 -4.47 -22.32
CA PRO A 150 -14.02 -4.04 -21.00
C PRO A 150 -12.64 -4.58 -20.62
N VAL A 151 -11.83 -3.72 -20.01
CA VAL A 151 -10.49 -4.03 -19.50
C VAL A 151 -10.37 -3.44 -18.10
N THR A 152 -9.71 -4.18 -17.21
CA THR A 152 -9.34 -3.71 -15.88
C THR A 152 -7.82 -3.70 -15.75
N LYS A 153 -7.28 -2.61 -15.21
CA LYS A 153 -5.87 -2.42 -14.91
C LYS A 153 -5.72 -2.09 -13.44
N TYR A 154 -4.57 -2.43 -12.88
CA TYR A 154 -4.34 -2.29 -11.45
C TYR A 154 -2.97 -1.65 -11.22
N ALA A 155 -2.88 -0.83 -10.18
CA ALA A 155 -1.64 -0.59 -9.47
C ALA A 155 -1.78 -1.08 -8.05
N LYS A 156 -0.70 -1.64 -7.55
CA LYS A 156 -0.52 -1.96 -6.15
C LYS A 156 0.67 -1.15 -5.67
N VAL A 157 0.63 -0.73 -4.41
CA VAL A 157 1.78 -0.08 -3.79
C VAL A 157 2.97 -1.02 -3.91
N ARG A 158 4.01 -0.55 -4.62
CA ARG A 158 5.31 -1.20 -4.64
C ARG A 158 6.13 -0.54 -3.55
N PHE A 159 6.75 -1.36 -2.71
CA PHE A 159 7.63 -0.88 -1.65
C PHE A 159 9.07 -1.28 -1.98
N ILE A 160 9.59 -0.79 -3.12
CA ILE A 160 11.01 -0.94 -3.46
C ILE A 160 11.82 0.21 -2.84
N TYR A 161 13.07 -0.06 -2.51
CA TYR A 161 13.93 0.85 -1.75
C TYR A 161 14.09 2.23 -2.43
N ALA A 162 14.27 2.25 -3.76
CA ALA A 162 14.41 3.51 -4.50
C ALA A 162 13.15 4.39 -4.43
N GLU A 163 11.96 3.77 -4.45
CA GLU A 163 10.70 4.48 -4.26
C GLU A 163 10.59 5.00 -2.83
N ALA A 164 10.98 4.19 -1.84
CA ALA A 164 11.02 4.61 -0.44
C ALA A 164 11.94 5.83 -0.22
N GLN A 165 13.14 5.85 -0.81
CA GLN A 165 14.05 7.00 -0.74
C GLN A 165 13.51 8.24 -1.48
N ASN A 166 12.91 8.07 -2.66
CA ASN A 166 12.31 9.19 -3.40
C ASN A 166 11.12 9.78 -2.64
N SER A 167 10.31 8.92 -2.05
CA SER A 167 9.25 9.28 -1.13
C SER A 167 9.74 10.18 0.01
N CYS A 168 10.83 9.81 0.68
CA CYS A 168 11.44 10.66 1.72
C CYS A 168 11.85 12.04 1.21
N LYS A 169 12.45 12.09 0.01
CA LYS A 169 12.91 13.33 -0.63
C LYS A 169 11.77 14.31 -0.95
N LEU A 170 10.54 13.83 -1.12
CA LEU A 170 9.36 14.69 -1.38
C LEU A 170 9.00 15.59 -0.19
N ILE A 171 9.47 15.26 1.01
CA ILE A 171 9.24 16.05 2.22
C ILE A 171 10.56 16.60 2.79
N ASP A 172 11.53 16.88 1.89
CA ASP A 172 12.86 17.37 2.22
C ASP A 172 13.65 16.46 3.20
N GLY A 173 13.27 15.18 3.28
CA GLY A 173 13.93 14.17 4.10
C GLY A 173 14.67 13.11 3.30
N TYR A 174 15.12 12.07 4.00
CA TYR A 174 15.80 10.89 3.44
C TYR A 174 15.48 9.65 4.29
N LEU A 175 15.63 8.44 3.76
CA LEU A 175 15.39 7.23 4.57
C LEU A 175 16.21 7.29 5.85
N ALA A 176 15.62 6.96 6.99
CA ALA A 176 16.22 7.28 8.27
C ALA A 176 17.59 6.64 8.44
N GLU A 177 18.56 7.45 8.83
CA GLU A 177 19.94 7.05 9.06
C GLU A 177 20.08 6.80 10.56
N LEU A 178 20.13 5.52 10.94
CA LEU A 178 20.14 5.10 12.34
C LEU A 178 21.57 5.16 12.87
N ASP A 179 22.02 6.36 13.20
CA ASP A 179 23.43 6.69 13.46
C ASP A 179 23.84 6.49 14.92
N THR A 180 22.87 6.53 15.83
CA THR A 180 23.06 6.42 17.28
C THR A 180 22.31 5.23 17.87
N GLN A 181 22.73 4.80 19.07
CA GLN A 181 22.02 3.74 19.79
C GLN A 181 20.61 4.22 20.19
N GLU A 182 20.49 5.50 20.52
CA GLU A 182 19.22 6.14 20.87
C GLU A 182 18.21 6.12 19.70
N GLU A 183 18.66 6.42 18.47
CA GLU A 183 17.82 6.31 17.26
C GLU A 183 17.43 4.86 16.97
N MET A 184 18.35 3.92 17.12
CA MET A 184 18.07 2.49 16.99
C MET A 184 17.02 2.04 18.01
N ASP A 185 17.16 2.43 19.27
CA ASP A 185 16.22 2.05 20.34
C ASP A 185 14.82 2.64 20.07
N PHE A 186 14.75 3.93 19.73
CA PHE A 186 13.50 4.58 19.34
C PHE A 186 12.83 3.90 18.15
N PHE A 187 13.60 3.61 17.10
CA PHE A 187 13.12 2.91 15.91
C PHE A 187 12.54 1.53 16.26
N ARG A 188 13.25 0.74 17.08
CA ARG A 188 12.80 -0.60 17.49
C ARG A 188 11.55 -0.53 18.35
N GLU A 189 11.51 0.35 19.34
CA GLU A 189 10.34 0.56 20.20
C GLU A 189 9.12 1.00 19.39
N TYR A 190 9.31 1.89 18.41
CA TYR A 190 8.26 2.30 17.49
C TYR A 190 7.69 1.12 16.72
N LEU A 191 8.55 0.29 16.10
CA LEU A 191 8.10 -0.87 15.32
C LEU A 191 7.38 -1.92 16.17
N ILE A 192 7.83 -2.15 17.41
CA ILE A 192 7.16 -3.03 18.37
C ILE A 192 5.79 -2.47 18.75
N LYS A 193 5.72 -1.18 19.11
CA LYS A 193 4.49 -0.50 19.52
C LYS A 193 3.44 -0.52 18.42
N MET A 194 3.86 -0.38 17.17
CA MET A 194 2.99 -0.41 16.00
C MET A 194 2.58 -1.83 15.57
N ASN A 195 3.05 -2.86 16.29
CA ASN A 195 2.77 -4.28 15.99
C ASN A 195 3.10 -4.64 14.53
N ILE A 196 4.18 -4.08 13.99
CA ILE A 196 4.62 -4.34 12.63
C ILE A 196 5.08 -5.80 12.54
N SER A 197 4.66 -6.53 11.51
CA SER A 197 5.00 -7.95 11.35
C SER A 197 5.86 -8.22 10.11
N TYR A 198 6.39 -7.17 9.49
CA TYR A 198 7.01 -7.19 8.19
C TYR A 198 8.33 -6.39 8.16
N TYR A 199 9.04 -6.43 7.03
CA TYR A 199 10.35 -5.79 6.90
C TYR A 199 10.23 -4.27 6.80
N PHE A 200 11.24 -3.54 7.26
CA PHE A 200 11.22 -2.08 7.31
C PHE A 200 12.55 -1.50 6.84
N TRP A 201 12.55 -0.69 5.79
CA TRP A 201 13.74 -0.07 5.22
C TRP A 201 14.25 1.10 6.06
N SER A 202 15.57 1.22 6.13
CA SER A 202 16.34 2.37 6.65
C SER A 202 17.38 2.82 5.61
N GLY A 203 18.01 3.98 5.81
CA GLY A 203 18.72 4.73 4.76
C GLY A 203 20.12 4.28 4.38
N ALA A 204 20.58 3.11 4.81
CA ALA A 204 21.92 2.63 4.48
C ALA A 204 21.93 1.68 3.28
N THR A 205 22.94 1.84 2.42
CA THR A 205 23.20 0.98 1.25
C THR A 205 24.65 0.48 1.23
N LYS A 206 24.87 -0.66 0.56
CA LYS A 206 26.21 -1.21 0.35
C LYS A 206 26.84 -0.62 -0.90
N GLN A 207 27.83 0.25 -0.74
CA GLN A 207 28.58 0.89 -1.81
C GLN A 207 30.05 0.44 -1.77
N ASN A 208 30.57 -0.08 -2.89
CA ASN A 208 31.95 -0.58 -3.00
C ASN A 208 32.33 -1.58 -1.88
N GLY A 209 31.38 -2.43 -1.47
CA GLY A 209 31.57 -3.44 -0.44
C GLY A 209 31.41 -2.93 1.01
N SER A 210 31.23 -1.62 1.22
CA SER A 210 31.04 -1.01 2.54
C SER A 210 29.62 -0.49 2.70
N TRP A 211 29.05 -0.64 3.89
CA TRP A 211 27.76 -0.04 4.22
C TRP A 211 27.95 1.44 4.52
N VAL A 212 27.17 2.28 3.87
CA VAL A 212 27.17 3.73 4.04
C VAL A 212 25.73 4.23 4.06
N ASN A 213 25.52 5.29 4.82
CA ASN A 213 24.34 6.12 4.75
C ASN A 213 24.20 6.73 3.35
N GLU A 214 23.01 6.68 2.77
CA GLU A 214 22.77 7.16 1.41
C GLU A 214 22.76 8.69 1.31
N HIS A 215 22.20 9.37 2.31
CA HIS A 215 22.19 10.83 2.41
C HIS A 215 23.49 11.36 3.01
N SER A 216 23.97 10.76 4.10
CA SER A 216 25.17 11.22 4.83
C SER A 216 26.33 10.23 4.78
N PRO A 217 26.94 9.94 3.61
CA PRO A 217 27.97 8.90 3.47
C PRO A 217 29.27 9.18 4.23
N ALA A 218 29.47 10.42 4.71
CA ALA A 218 30.60 10.81 5.53
C ALA A 218 30.39 10.51 7.03
N VAL A 219 29.15 10.29 7.45
CA VAL A 219 28.83 9.82 8.80
C VAL A 219 29.14 8.33 8.86
N ARG A 220 29.79 7.90 9.95
CA ARG A 220 30.04 6.48 10.18
C ARG A 220 28.92 5.95 11.07
N PRO A 221 27.89 5.31 10.48
CA PRO A 221 26.76 4.79 11.25
C PRO A 221 27.18 3.72 12.26
N LEU A 222 26.57 3.76 13.44
CA LEU A 222 26.62 2.66 14.41
C LEU A 222 25.57 1.61 14.02
N PHE A 223 25.96 0.67 13.17
CA PHE A 223 25.03 -0.38 12.78
C PHE A 223 24.88 -1.47 13.86
N ASP A 224 23.71 -1.52 14.53
CA ASP A 224 23.30 -2.66 15.37
C ASP A 224 22.76 -3.83 14.52
N TRP A 225 23.68 -4.50 13.83
CA TRP A 225 23.37 -5.67 13.01
C TRP A 225 22.84 -6.85 13.84
N ALA A 226 21.92 -7.60 13.26
CA ALA A 226 21.49 -8.88 13.81
C ALA A 226 22.65 -9.88 13.84
N PRO A 227 22.59 -10.92 14.70
CA PRO A 227 23.63 -11.95 14.72
C PRO A 227 23.84 -12.59 13.34
N GLY A 228 25.06 -12.47 12.80
CA GLY A 228 25.42 -12.99 11.47
C GLY A 228 25.19 -12.03 10.31
N GLU A 229 24.72 -10.80 10.57
CA GLU A 229 24.57 -9.73 9.59
C GLU A 229 25.74 -8.73 9.66
N PRO A 230 26.00 -7.98 8.58
CA PRO A 230 25.37 -8.09 7.27
C PRO A 230 25.88 -9.33 6.52
N THR A 231 24.97 -10.12 5.95
CA THR A 231 25.34 -11.27 5.11
C THR A 231 26.03 -10.80 3.82
N ASN A 232 26.92 -11.62 3.28
CA ASN A 232 27.57 -11.36 2.00
C ASN A 232 26.69 -11.73 0.79
N TYR A 233 25.37 -11.62 0.93
CA TYR A 233 24.45 -11.95 -0.14
C TYR A 233 24.67 -10.96 -1.31
N PRO A 234 25.02 -11.41 -2.53
CA PRO A 234 25.47 -10.51 -3.62
C PRO A 234 24.45 -9.44 -4.02
N SER A 235 23.17 -9.68 -3.75
CA SER A 235 22.06 -8.78 -4.07
C SER A 235 21.47 -8.05 -2.86
N GLY A 236 21.94 -8.34 -1.63
CA GLY A 236 21.52 -7.68 -0.40
C GLY A 236 22.30 -6.39 -0.17
N ASN A 237 21.91 -5.31 -0.85
CA ASN A 237 22.65 -4.04 -0.84
C ASN A 237 21.88 -2.89 -0.16
N CYS A 238 20.72 -3.15 0.43
CA CYS A 238 19.93 -2.16 1.16
C CYS A 238 19.66 -2.63 2.59
N GLN A 239 19.59 -1.69 3.53
CA GLN A 239 19.45 -2.01 4.95
C GLN A 239 17.98 -2.02 5.37
N CYS A 240 17.58 -3.07 6.08
CA CYS A 240 16.24 -3.21 6.61
C CYS A 240 16.27 -3.81 8.03
N SER A 241 15.11 -3.84 8.70
CA SER A 241 14.89 -4.54 9.96
C SER A 241 13.61 -5.37 9.89
N TYR A 242 13.49 -6.42 10.70
CA TYR A 242 12.28 -7.25 10.74
C TYR A 242 12.11 -7.97 12.10
N PRO A 243 10.89 -8.43 12.45
CA PRO A 243 10.57 -8.85 13.81
C PRO A 243 11.39 -10.05 14.32
N ARG A 244 11.74 -11.03 13.47
CA ARG A 244 12.44 -12.24 13.94
C ARG A 244 13.87 -11.98 14.41
N ASN A 245 14.45 -10.87 13.98
CA ASN A 245 15.77 -10.42 14.41
C ASN A 245 15.68 -9.36 15.52
N ASP A 246 14.56 -9.31 16.26
CA ASP A 246 14.35 -8.33 17.32
C ASP A 246 14.50 -6.88 16.81
N TRP A 247 14.11 -6.66 15.55
CA TRP A 247 14.26 -5.38 14.84
C TRP A 247 15.71 -4.87 14.69
N LYS A 248 16.70 -5.75 14.84
CA LYS A 248 18.08 -5.46 14.47
C LYS A 248 18.25 -5.43 12.95
N LEU A 249 19.29 -4.73 12.50
CA LEU A 249 19.56 -4.46 11.09
C LEU A 249 19.97 -5.75 10.36
N THR A 250 19.57 -5.87 9.09
CA THR A 250 19.95 -6.96 8.17
C THR A 250 20.07 -6.44 6.74
N ALA A 251 20.75 -7.20 5.88
CA ALA A 251 20.85 -6.91 4.47
C ALA A 251 19.61 -7.42 3.70
N CYS A 252 18.90 -6.53 3.01
CA CYS A 252 17.77 -6.86 2.16
C CYS A 252 18.02 -6.49 0.68
N LEU A 253 17.21 -7.08 -0.21
CA LEU A 253 17.23 -6.78 -1.64
C LEU A 253 16.58 -5.42 -1.91
N CYS A 254 17.33 -4.46 -2.45
CA CYS A 254 16.81 -3.11 -2.77
C CYS A 254 15.56 -3.14 -3.68
N ASN A 255 15.51 -4.10 -4.61
CA ASN A 255 14.42 -4.27 -5.56
C ASN A 255 13.39 -5.33 -5.09
N SER A 256 13.33 -5.61 -3.79
CA SER A 256 12.31 -6.52 -3.25
C SER A 256 10.93 -5.92 -3.49
N ASN A 257 10.16 -6.52 -4.38
CA ASN A 257 8.76 -6.20 -4.66
C ASN A 257 7.81 -6.89 -3.68
N ARG A 258 8.25 -6.99 -2.42
CA ARG A 258 7.52 -7.64 -1.35
C ARG A 258 6.35 -6.75 -0.94
N ASN A 259 5.21 -7.39 -0.69
CA ASN A 259 4.01 -6.70 -0.20
C ASN A 259 4.12 -6.38 1.31
N ASP A 260 5.17 -6.86 1.96
CA ASP A 260 5.47 -6.80 3.39
C ASP A 260 6.75 -5.96 3.63
N LEU A 261 6.79 -4.73 3.09
CA LEU A 261 7.89 -3.78 3.27
C LEU A 261 7.36 -2.40 3.64
N GLY A 262 7.83 -1.83 4.76
CA GLY A 262 7.64 -0.42 5.13
C GLY A 262 8.95 0.34 5.07
N TYR A 263 8.92 1.64 5.38
CA TYR A 263 10.10 2.49 5.47
C TYR A 263 9.85 3.67 6.40
N VAL A 264 10.93 4.23 6.97
CA VAL A 264 10.91 5.44 7.78
C VAL A 264 11.85 6.44 7.12
N CYS A 265 11.48 7.72 7.13
CA CYS A 265 12.40 8.77 6.78
C CYS A 265 12.69 9.67 7.96
N GLU A 266 13.85 10.27 7.89
CA GLU A 266 14.35 11.32 8.73
C GLU A 266 14.20 12.63 7.97
N VAL A 267 13.65 13.63 8.64
CA VAL A 267 13.46 14.97 8.10
C VAL A 267 14.30 15.89 8.98
N PRO A 268 15.32 16.57 8.44
CA PRO A 268 16.10 17.53 9.22
C PRO A 268 15.20 18.60 9.81
N ASP A 269 15.41 18.96 11.07
CA ASP A 269 14.75 20.12 11.66
C ASP A 269 15.10 21.37 10.84
N GLY A 270 14.11 21.89 10.10
CA GLY A 270 14.25 23.15 9.39
C GLY A 270 14.50 24.28 10.38
N CYS A 271 15.59 25.02 10.19
CA CYS A 271 15.82 26.31 10.88
C CYS A 271 14.68 27.30 10.62
#